data_AF-A0A7J7CAC3-F1
#
_entry.id   AF-A0A7J7CAC3-F1
#
_cell.length_a   1.000
_cell.length_b   1.000
_cell.length_c   1.000
_cell.angle_alpha   90.00
_cell.angle_beta   90.00
_cell.angle_gamma   90.00
#
_symmetry.space_group_name_H-M   'P 1'
#
loop_
_entity.id
_entity.type
_entity.pdbx_description
1 polymer ?
#
loop_
_entity_poly.entity_id
_entity_poly.type
_entity_poly.pdbx_seq_one_letter_code
_entity_poly.pdbx_strand_id
1 'polypeptide(L)'
;MNPVERPNRCAIVGEVAPEKKVDSAVKRACQAEKRRIYNKSRKSEVKTRMKKVLEALDALMTKPEPQPDEVLPIEKLIGEACSVIDKAVRVATLHRNTGARRKSQLARRKKAVEVRHGWYTPTPAATAS
;
A
#
# COMPACT_ATOMS: atom_id res chain seq x y z
N MET A 1 45.94 0.95 -8.68
CA MET A 1 44.48 1.17 -8.63
C MET A 1 43.91 0.52 -9.88
N ASN A 2 43.56 -0.76 -9.80
CA ASN A 2 43.24 -1.56 -10.99
C ASN A 2 41.80 -1.29 -11.44
N PRO A 3 41.56 -0.97 -12.73
CA PRO A 3 40.20 -0.84 -13.24
C PRO A 3 39.56 -2.23 -13.29
N VAL A 4 38.37 -2.35 -12.72
CA VAL A 4 37.56 -3.56 -12.80
C VAL A 4 37.07 -3.70 -14.24
N GLU A 5 37.74 -4.54 -15.03
CA GLU A 5 37.26 -4.97 -16.34
C GLU A 5 35.93 -5.69 -16.16
N ARG A 6 34.85 -5.02 -16.57
CA ARG A 6 33.53 -5.64 -16.60
C ARG A 6 33.52 -6.56 -17.83
N PRO A 7 33.28 -7.88 -17.66
CA PRO A 7 33.24 -8.78 -18.80
C PRO A 7 32.17 -8.28 -19.77
N ASN A 8 32.61 -8.00 -21.00
CA ASN A 8 31.76 -7.64 -22.11
C ASN A 8 30.60 -8.63 -22.16
N ARG A 9 29.38 -8.10 -22.11
CA ARG A 9 28.15 -8.87 -22.26
C ARG A 9 28.33 -9.85 -23.42
N CYS A 10 28.19 -11.14 -23.10
CA CYS A 10 28.38 -12.25 -24.01
C CYS A 10 27.97 -11.90 -25.45
N ALA A 11 28.93 -11.97 -26.37
CA ALA A 11 28.64 -12.05 -27.79
C ALA A 11 27.88 -13.35 -28.03
N ILE A 12 26.55 -13.28 -28.09
CA ILE A 12 25.73 -14.37 -28.60
C ILE A 12 25.87 -14.29 -30.11
N VAL A 13 26.60 -15.26 -30.65
CA VAL A 13 26.75 -15.58 -32.06
C VAL A 13 25.37 -15.60 -32.73
N GLY A 14 25.29 -15.02 -33.92
CA GLY A 14 24.04 -14.77 -34.64
C GLY A 14 23.16 -16.01 -34.79
N GLU A 15 22.04 -16.01 -34.08
CA GLU A 15 20.84 -16.71 -34.50
C GLU A 15 20.01 -15.74 -35.35
N VAL A 16 19.60 -16.23 -36.52
CA VAL A 16 18.88 -15.52 -37.58
C VAL A 16 17.82 -14.58 -37.00
N ALA A 17 17.90 -13.29 -37.35
CA ALA A 17 16.91 -12.30 -36.98
C ALA A 17 15.51 -12.81 -37.39
N PRO A 18 14.50 -12.79 -36.50
CA PRO A 18 13.18 -13.26 -36.87
C PRO A 18 12.67 -12.43 -38.05
N GLU A 19 12.37 -13.10 -39.17
CA GLU A 19 11.91 -12.48 -40.42
C GLU A 19 10.58 -11.69 -40.24
N LYS A 20 9.86 -11.96 -39.14
CA LYS A 20 8.61 -11.29 -38.78
C LYS A 20 8.82 -10.26 -37.68
N LYS A 21 8.34 -9.04 -37.93
CA LYS A 21 8.24 -7.96 -36.93
C LYS A 21 7.49 -8.49 -35.70
N VAL A 22 8.05 -8.27 -34.51
CA VAL A 22 7.42 -8.66 -33.24
C VAL A 22 6.03 -8.03 -33.17
N ASP A 23 5.00 -8.85 -33.08
CA ASP A 23 3.63 -8.37 -32.98
C ASP A 23 3.48 -7.50 -31.74
N SER A 24 3.00 -6.28 -31.96
CA SER A 24 2.72 -5.31 -30.91
C SER A 24 1.79 -5.89 -29.84
N ALA A 25 0.86 -6.78 -30.22
CA ALA A 25 -0.06 -7.45 -29.31
C ALA A 25 0.68 -8.36 -28.32
N VAL A 26 1.58 -9.21 -28.82
CA VAL A 26 2.40 -10.11 -27.99
C VAL A 26 3.26 -9.31 -27.01
N LYS A 27 3.89 -8.22 -27.48
CA LYS A 27 4.67 -7.32 -26.62
C LYS A 27 3.82 -6.70 -25.51
N ARG A 28 2.60 -6.24 -25.84
CA ARG A 28 1.66 -5.66 -24.86
C ARG A 28 1.22 -6.71 -23.83
N ALA A 29 0.98 -7.95 -24.25
CA ALA A 29 0.64 -9.05 -23.34
C ALA A 29 1.78 -9.34 -22.33
N CYS A 30 3.03 -9.44 -22.79
CA CYS A 30 4.18 -9.65 -21.89
C CYS A 30 4.37 -8.48 -20.91
N GLN A 31 4.20 -7.23 -21.36
CA GLN A 31 4.27 -6.04 -20.49
C GLN A 31 3.13 -6.02 -19.46
N ALA A 32 1.93 -6.40 -19.88
CA ALA A 32 0.76 -6.46 -19.01
C ALA A 32 0.98 -7.49 -17.89
N GLU A 33 1.54 -8.66 -18.18
CA GLU A 33 1.78 -9.69 -17.16
C GLU A 33 2.81 -9.23 -16.13
N LYS A 34 3.93 -8.62 -16.58
CA LYS A 34 4.92 -8.02 -15.67
C LYS A 34 4.30 -6.96 -14.75
N ARG A 35 3.48 -6.07 -15.32
CA ARG A 35 2.78 -5.03 -14.55
C ARG A 35 1.71 -5.62 -13.62
N ARG A 36 1.03 -6.69 -14.04
CA ARG A 36 0.01 -7.39 -13.25
C ARG A 36 0.63 -7.98 -11.99
N ILE A 37 1.74 -8.70 -12.11
CA ILE A 37 2.44 -9.31 -10.96
C ILE A 37 2.88 -8.23 -9.96
N TYR A 38 3.51 -7.15 -10.45
CA TYR A 38 3.95 -6.02 -9.62
C TYR A 38 2.79 -5.30 -8.92
N ASN A 39 1.70 -5.03 -9.65
CA ASN A 39 0.53 -4.37 -9.07
C ASN A 39 -0.25 -5.27 -8.13
N LYS A 40 -0.26 -6.58 -8.38
CA LYS A 40 -0.91 -7.58 -7.51
C LYS A 40 -0.24 -7.58 -6.13
N SER A 41 1.09 -7.70 -6.07
CA SER A 41 1.83 -7.77 -4.79
C SER A 41 1.60 -6.51 -3.94
N ARG A 42 1.67 -5.32 -4.54
CA ARG A 42 1.41 -4.05 -3.86
C ARG A 42 -0.05 -3.90 -3.40
N LYS A 43 -1.02 -4.30 -4.23
CA LYS A 43 -2.44 -4.25 -3.85
C LYS A 43 -2.72 -5.21 -2.70
N SER A 44 -2.14 -6.41 -2.71
CA SER A 44 -2.25 -7.36 -1.59
C SER A 44 -1.57 -6.84 -0.34
N GLU A 45 -0.39 -6.23 -0.44
CA GLU A 45 0.32 -5.68 0.72
C GLU A 45 -0.53 -4.62 1.44
N VAL A 46 -1.08 -3.67 0.69
CA VAL A 46 -1.98 -2.65 1.26
C VAL A 46 -3.20 -3.31 1.92
N LYS A 47 -3.83 -4.29 1.26
CA LYS A 47 -5.00 -4.99 1.82
C LYS A 47 -4.65 -5.70 3.13
N THR A 48 -3.51 -6.39 3.19
CA THR A 48 -3.07 -7.11 4.38
C THR A 48 -2.75 -6.17 5.54
N ARG A 49 -2.00 -5.09 5.29
CA ARG A 49 -1.67 -4.10 6.35
C ARG A 49 -2.92 -3.41 6.89
N MET A 50 -3.84 -3.04 6.02
CA MET A 50 -5.14 -2.49 6.44
C MET A 50 -5.95 -3.49 7.26
N LYS A 51 -6.00 -4.75 6.85
CA LYS A 51 -6.74 -5.79 7.58
C LYS A 51 -6.21 -5.97 9.01
N LYS A 52 -4.88 -6.01 9.18
CA LYS A 52 -4.24 -6.06 10.52
C LYS A 52 -4.66 -4.91 11.43
N VAL A 53 -4.71 -3.69 10.89
CA VAL A 53 -5.15 -2.51 11.66
C VAL A 53 -6.62 -2.65 12.06
N LEU A 54 -7.48 -3.08 11.13
CA LEU A 54 -8.91 -3.24 11.41
C LEU A 54 -9.16 -4.33 12.46
N GLU A 55 -8.49 -5.47 12.36
CA GLU A 55 -8.59 -6.55 13.36
C GLU A 55 -8.14 -6.08 14.75
N ALA A 56 -7.05 -5.31 14.83
CA ALA A 56 -6.58 -4.76 16.10
C ALA A 56 -7.57 -3.73 16.69
N LEU A 57 -8.17 -2.87 15.85
CA LEU A 57 -9.19 -1.91 16.29
C LEU A 57 -10.49 -2.59 16.72
N ASP A 58 -10.94 -3.62 16.00
CA ASP A 58 -12.16 -4.38 16.32
C ASP A 58 -11.97 -5.18 17.63
N ALA A 59 -10.76 -5.70 17.88
CA ALA A 59 -10.40 -6.31 19.16
C ALA A 59 -10.46 -5.30 20.32
N LEU A 60 -9.95 -4.07 20.12
CA LEU A 60 -10.02 -3.01 21.13
C LEU A 60 -11.47 -2.59 21.42
N MET A 61 -12.30 -2.52 20.38
CA MET A 61 -13.73 -2.25 20.52
C MET A 61 -14.44 -3.28 21.42
N THR A 62 -14.08 -4.56 21.34
CA THR A 62 -14.81 -5.60 22.09
C THR A 62 -14.43 -5.60 23.58
N LYS A 63 -13.25 -5.07 23.94
CA LYS A 63 -12.78 -5.02 25.33
C LYS A 63 -13.43 -3.84 26.09
N PRO A 64 -13.96 -4.05 27.30
CA PRO A 64 -14.63 -3.00 28.09
C PRO A 64 -13.66 -1.99 28.76
N GLU A 65 -12.42 -2.38 29.06
CA GLU A 65 -11.42 -1.56 29.76
C GLU A 65 -10.09 -1.57 28.98
N PRO A 66 -9.91 -0.68 27.98
CA PRO A 66 -8.65 -0.60 27.25
C PRO A 66 -7.60 0.19 28.05
N GLN A 67 -6.45 -0.43 28.28
CA GLN A 67 -5.26 0.26 28.76
C GLN A 67 -4.69 1.18 27.66
N PRO A 68 -4.20 2.39 27.99
CA PRO A 68 -3.57 3.30 27.03
C PRO A 68 -2.35 2.67 26.33
N ASP A 69 -1.71 1.69 26.95
CA ASP A 69 -0.57 0.97 26.41
C ASP A 69 -0.91 0.14 25.15
N GLU A 70 -2.17 -0.27 24.98
CA GLU A 70 -2.63 -0.99 23.78
C GLU A 70 -2.78 -0.08 22.54
N VAL A 71 -2.77 1.25 22.73
CA VAL A 71 -2.94 2.22 21.63
C VAL A 71 -1.63 2.41 20.85
N LEU A 72 -0.49 2.42 21.53
CA LEU A 72 0.85 2.60 20.92
C LEU A 72 1.17 1.59 19.80
N PRO A 73 0.95 0.26 19.95
CA PRO A 73 1.18 -0.67 18.86
C PRO A 73 0.22 -0.46 17.68
N ILE A 74 -1.03 -0.05 17.95
CA ILE A 74 -2.02 0.23 16.89
C ILE A 74 -1.57 1.45 16.08
N GLU A 75 -1.07 2.50 16.72
CA GLU A 75 -0.56 3.68 16.03
C GLU A 75 0.64 3.37 15.13
N LYS A 76 1.54 2.49 15.59
CA LYS A 76 2.64 1.98 14.75
C LYS A 76 2.11 1.25 13.51
N LEU A 77 1.13 0.37 13.68
CA LEU A 77 0.50 -0.35 12.56
C LEU A 77 -0.22 0.60 11.59
N ILE A 78 -0.86 1.66 12.09
CA ILE A 78 -1.48 2.71 11.27
C ILE A 78 -0.40 3.46 10.48
N GLY A 79 0.71 3.82 11.11
CA GLY A 79 1.85 4.48 10.46
C GLY A 79 2.42 3.64 9.32
N GLU A 80 2.63 2.34 9.56
CA GLU A 80 3.05 1.39 8.53
C GLU A 80 2.06 1.30 7.37
N ALA A 81 0.76 1.16 7.68
CA ALA A 81 -0.28 1.07 6.66
C ALA A 81 -0.33 2.33 5.78
N CYS A 82 -0.26 3.52 6.39
CA CYS A 82 -0.21 4.80 5.68
C CYS A 82 1.04 4.90 4.79
N SER A 83 2.21 4.48 5.29
CA SER A 83 3.45 4.46 4.52
C SER A 83 3.35 3.59 3.27
N VAL A 84 2.77 2.38 3.40
CA VAL A 84 2.58 1.46 2.27
C VAL A 84 1.54 2.02 1.28
N ILE A 85 0.45 2.64 1.75
CA ILE A 85 -0.54 3.31 0.89
C ILE A 85 0.13 4.41 0.05
N ASP A 86 0.96 5.24 0.66
CA ASP A 86 1.59 6.36 -0.03
C ASP A 86 2.68 5.90 -1.01
N LYS A 87 3.42 4.85 -0.66
CA LYS A 87 4.31 4.16 -1.61
C LYS A 87 3.53 3.56 -2.79
N ALA A 88 2.31 3.06 -2.57
CA ALA A 88 1.43 2.54 -3.61
C ALA A 88 0.87 3.64 -4.53
N VAL A 89 0.58 4.82 -3.99
CA VAL A 89 0.18 6.01 -4.75
C VAL A 89 1.34 6.57 -5.56
N ARG A 90 2.54 6.66 -4.97
CA ARG A 90 3.73 7.20 -5.64
C ARG A 90 4.11 6.46 -6.91
N VAL A 91 3.95 5.13 -6.94
CA VAL A 91 4.24 4.30 -8.14
C VAL A 91 2.97 4.08 -8.98
N ALA A 92 1.92 4.87 -8.75
CA ALA A 92 0.66 4.83 -9.51
C ALA A 92 -0.05 3.47 -9.56
N THR A 93 0.25 2.55 -8.62
CA THR A 93 -0.52 1.30 -8.47
C THR A 93 -1.93 1.58 -7.94
N LEU A 94 -2.06 2.64 -7.12
CA LEU A 94 -3.33 3.19 -6.65
C LEU A 94 -3.46 4.66 -7.08
N HIS A 95 -4.66 5.07 -7.45
CA HIS A 95 -4.97 6.48 -7.69
C HIS A 95 -4.97 7.28 -6.38
N ARG A 96 -4.59 8.56 -6.44
CA ARG A 96 -4.53 9.47 -5.27
C ARG A 96 -5.82 9.48 -4.44
N ASN A 97 -6.99 9.49 -5.08
CA ASN A 97 -8.27 9.48 -4.38
C ASN A 97 -8.51 8.15 -3.66
N THR A 98 -8.05 7.04 -4.23
CA THR A 98 -8.15 5.72 -3.59
C THR A 98 -7.22 5.63 -2.38
N GLY A 99 -6.01 6.18 -2.46
CA GLY A 99 -5.13 6.31 -1.30
C GLY A 99 -5.75 7.16 -0.20
N ALA A 100 -6.27 8.34 -0.54
CA ALA A 100 -6.95 9.24 0.40
C ALA A 100 -8.15 8.58 1.09
N ARG A 101 -9.01 7.87 0.33
CA ARG A 101 -10.16 7.13 0.90
C ARG A 101 -9.72 6.07 1.91
N ARG A 102 -8.65 5.31 1.62
CA ARG A 102 -8.12 4.29 2.53
C ARG A 102 -7.56 4.89 3.82
N LYS A 103 -6.80 6.00 3.72
CA LYS A 103 -6.31 6.72 4.90
C LYS A 103 -7.44 7.30 5.74
N SER A 104 -8.45 7.89 5.09
CA SER A 104 -9.65 8.41 5.75
C SER A 104 -10.42 7.29 6.47
N GLN A 105 -10.54 6.10 5.88
CA GLN A 105 -11.20 4.96 6.51
C GLN A 105 -10.52 4.55 7.83
N LEU A 106 -9.18 4.42 7.84
CA LEU A 106 -8.43 4.06 9.06
C LEU A 106 -8.59 5.14 10.14
N ALA A 107 -8.48 6.41 9.77
CA ALA A 107 -8.63 7.53 10.70
C ALA A 107 -10.05 7.59 11.31
N ARG A 108 -11.09 7.38 10.49
CA ARG A 108 -12.48 7.33 10.97
C ARG A 108 -12.70 6.19 11.96
N ARG A 109 -12.13 5.01 11.68
CA ARG A 109 -12.22 3.86 12.59
C ARG A 109 -11.51 4.12 13.91
N LYS A 110 -10.30 4.68 13.88
CA LYS A 110 -9.58 5.09 15.10
C LYS A 110 -10.44 6.04 15.95
N LYS A 111 -10.97 7.11 15.36
CA LYS A 111 -11.83 8.07 16.06
C LYS A 111 -13.09 7.42 16.66
N ALA A 112 -13.71 6.49 15.96
CA ALA A 112 -14.89 5.78 16.46
C ALA A 112 -14.57 4.95 17.72
N VAL A 113 -13.37 4.35 17.79
CA VAL A 113 -12.88 3.65 18.98
C VAL A 113 -12.66 4.63 20.13
N GLU A 114 -11.96 5.74 19.87
CA GLU A 114 -11.69 6.78 20.89
C GLU A 114 -12.98 7.37 21.48
N VAL A 115 -13.98 7.65 20.64
CA VAL A 115 -15.30 8.16 21.08
C VAL A 115 -16.03 7.12 21.92
N ARG A 116 -16.00 5.84 21.53
CA ARG A 116 -16.68 4.78 22.27
C ARG A 116 -16.10 4.59 23.68
N HIS A 117 -14.79 4.70 23.82
CA HIS A 117 -14.12 4.60 25.12
C HIS A 117 -14.08 5.95 25.88
N GLY A 118 -14.68 7.00 25.34
CA GLY A 118 -14.79 8.31 26.00
C GLY A 118 -13.51 9.13 26.03
N TRP A 119 -12.45 8.73 25.30
CA TRP A 119 -11.16 9.44 25.26
C TRP A 119 -11.18 10.68 24.37
N TYR A 120 -12.17 10.79 23.50
CA TYR A 120 -12.32 11.93 22.61
C TYR A 120 -13.79 12.33 22.46
N THR A 121 -14.08 13.57 22.80
CA THR A 121 -15.35 14.22 22.48
C THR A 121 -15.10 15.19 21.32
N PRO A 122 -15.60 14.92 20.11
CA PRO A 122 -15.48 15.87 19.02
C PRO A 122 -16.27 17.12 19.38
N THR A 123 -15.59 18.26 19.46
CA THR A 123 -16.27 19.56 19.50
C THR A 123 -17.08 19.69 18.22
N PRO A 124 -18.41 19.90 18.30
CA PRO A 124 -19.22 20.10 17.10
C PRO A 124 -18.70 21.36 16.40
N ALA A 125 -18.24 21.20 15.16
CA ALA A 125 -17.81 22.33 14.36
C ALA A 125 -19.01 23.28 14.19
N ALA A 126 -18.85 24.53 14.64
CA ALA A 126 -19.85 25.58 14.49
C ALA A 126 -20.34 25.59 13.04
N THR A 127 -21.66 25.47 12.88
CA THR A 127 -22.37 25.39 11.60
C THR A 127 -22.02 26.60 10.75
N ALA A 128 -21.08 26.47 9.83
CA ALA A 128 -20.83 27.47 8.80
C ALA A 128 -22.05 27.46 7.87
N SER A 129 -22.85 28.52 7.99
CA SER A 129 -24.04 28.81 7.18
C SER A 129 -23.62 29.42 5.85
#